data_AF-A0AAF0HFI9-F1
#
_entry.id   AF-A0AAF0HFI9-F1
#
_cell.length_a   1.000
_cell.length_b   1.000
_cell.length_c   1.000
_cell.angle_alpha   90.00
_cell.angle_beta   90.00
_cell.angle_gamma   90.00
#
_symmetry.space_group_name_H-M   'P 1'
#
loop_
_entity.id
_entity.type
_entity.pdbx_description
1 polymer ?
#
loop_
_entity_poly.entity_id
_entity_poly.type
_entity_poly.pdbx_seq_one_letter_code
_entity_poly.pdbx_strand_id
1 'polypeptide(L)'
;MLITSFFSLALLGTSPAQAGSGVAHDVIPVQLDAASTPGPKFDAARCRGIADLSSKAQPMFQQKENGEWECSYLLDYTETGHTPSVFIQIRGVEPGRWSSFRLKLNFGSILSRQALGGRAASIVYTLIGDQTPLRELGVTLAGGRDFELLFNGMSIKYKQERFDKTRFNLSGTNAPNPTKETTEQ
;
A
#
# COMPACT_ATOMS: atom_id res chain seq x y z
N MET A 1 -33.78 -54.61 -20.04
CA MET A 1 -34.87 -53.82 -19.41
C MET A 1 -34.65 -52.38 -19.85
N LEU A 2 -35.27 -51.82 -20.91
CA LEU A 2 -36.72 -51.51 -21.09
C LEU A 2 -37.26 -50.89 -19.78
N ILE A 3 -37.70 -49.62 -19.70
CA ILE A 3 -38.81 -49.03 -20.46
C ILE A 3 -38.68 -47.48 -20.50
N THR A 4 -39.03 -46.92 -21.65
CA THR A 4 -39.35 -45.52 -21.99
C THR A 4 -40.57 -44.96 -21.27
N SER A 5 -40.65 -43.64 -21.04
CA SER A 5 -41.95 -42.94 -21.07
C SER A 5 -41.80 -41.48 -21.51
N PHE A 6 -42.43 -41.19 -22.65
CA PHE A 6 -42.76 -39.86 -23.14
C PHE A 6 -44.10 -39.43 -22.55
N PHE A 7 -44.26 -38.14 -22.24
CA PHE A 7 -45.56 -37.48 -22.32
C PHE A 7 -45.35 -36.04 -22.79
N SER A 8 -45.86 -35.74 -23.98
CA SER A 8 -46.04 -34.38 -24.50
C SER A 8 -47.41 -33.87 -24.06
N LEU A 9 -47.52 -32.60 -23.68
CA LEU A 9 -48.73 -31.82 -23.92
C LEU A 9 -48.39 -30.33 -23.98
N ALA A 10 -48.59 -29.73 -25.16
CA ALA A 10 -48.59 -28.29 -25.35
C ALA A 10 -50.02 -27.77 -25.18
N LEU A 11 -50.18 -26.65 -24.47
CA LEU A 11 -51.38 -25.82 -24.51
C LEU A 11 -50.94 -24.35 -24.56
N LEU A 12 -51.20 -23.74 -25.72
CA LEU A 12 -51.18 -22.30 -25.94
C LEU A 12 -52.44 -21.69 -25.31
N GLY A 13 -52.29 -20.61 -24.56
CA GLY A 13 -53.38 -19.73 -24.13
C GLY A 13 -52.90 -18.28 -24.15
N THR A 14 -53.65 -17.41 -24.83
CA THR A 14 -53.31 -16.02 -25.15
C THR A 14 -53.99 -15.00 -24.23
N SER A 15 -53.18 -14.05 -23.70
CA SER A 15 -53.45 -12.62 -23.33
C SER A 15 -54.48 -12.26 -22.23
N PRO A 16 -54.49 -11.03 -21.62
CA PRO A 16 -53.62 -9.84 -21.78
C PRO A 16 -53.02 -9.24 -20.48
N ALA A 17 -52.17 -8.23 -20.67
CA ALA A 17 -51.58 -7.23 -19.77
C ALA A 17 -52.02 -7.15 -18.29
N GLN A 18 -51.02 -7.09 -17.39
CA GLN A 18 -51.12 -6.28 -16.18
C GLN A 18 -49.75 -5.64 -15.87
N ALA A 19 -49.75 -4.31 -15.87
CA ALA A 19 -48.61 -3.47 -15.54
C ALA A 19 -48.20 -3.69 -14.07
N GLY A 20 -46.95 -4.08 -13.87
CA GLY A 20 -46.31 -4.16 -12.56
C GLY A 20 -44.98 -3.41 -12.64
N SER A 21 -44.98 -2.21 -12.08
CA SER A 21 -43.84 -1.32 -11.84
C SER A 21 -42.51 -2.05 -11.61
N GLY A 22 -41.62 -2.01 -12.60
CA GLY A 22 -40.20 -2.28 -12.40
C GLY A 22 -39.64 -1.19 -11.51
N VAL A 23 -39.40 -1.51 -10.23
CA VAL A 23 -38.60 -0.66 -9.35
C VAL A 23 -37.19 -0.68 -9.92
N ALA A 24 -36.84 0.38 -10.67
CA ALA A 24 -35.47 0.67 -10.99
C ALA A 24 -34.71 0.77 -9.67
N HIS A 25 -33.85 -0.20 -9.40
CA HIS A 25 -32.83 -0.02 -8.38
C HIS A 25 -31.85 1.00 -8.95
N ASP A 26 -32.13 2.27 -8.69
CA ASP A 26 -31.13 3.33 -8.72
C ASP A 26 -30.02 2.88 -7.77
N VAL A 27 -28.98 2.28 -8.36
CA VAL A 27 -27.69 2.15 -7.71
C VAL A 27 -27.16 3.56 -7.66
N ILE A 28 -27.49 4.30 -6.60
CA ILE A 28 -26.83 5.55 -6.28
C ILE A 28 -25.37 5.18 -6.03
N PRO A 29 -24.41 5.58 -6.88
CA PRO A 29 -23.01 5.46 -6.50
C PRO A 29 -22.82 6.41 -5.32
N VAL A 30 -22.70 5.85 -4.11
CA VAL A 30 -22.21 6.60 -2.96
C VAL A 30 -20.74 6.87 -3.25
N GLN A 31 -20.50 7.97 -3.96
CA GLN A 31 -19.19 8.57 -4.04
C GLN A 31 -18.90 9.12 -2.66
N LEU A 32 -18.27 8.29 -1.82
CA LEU A 32 -17.62 8.80 -0.62
C LEU A 32 -16.50 9.70 -1.11
N ASP A 33 -16.79 10.99 -1.20
CA ASP A 33 -15.81 12.06 -1.15
C ASP A 33 -15.13 11.97 0.22
N ALA A 34 -14.26 10.97 0.39
CA ALA A 34 -13.33 10.93 1.48
C ALA A 34 -12.36 12.08 1.25
N ALA A 35 -12.67 13.24 1.85
CA ALA A 35 -11.70 14.30 2.02
C ALA A 35 -10.43 13.64 2.57
N SER A 36 -9.38 13.59 1.76
CA SER A 36 -8.11 13.01 2.15
C SER A 36 -7.63 13.78 3.37
N THR A 37 -7.77 13.20 4.56
CA THR A 37 -7.22 13.81 5.76
C THR A 37 -5.72 13.99 5.48
N PRO A 38 -5.17 15.22 5.56
CA PRO A 38 -3.77 15.43 5.26
C PRO A 38 -2.95 14.49 6.14
N GLY A 39 -2.24 13.56 5.51
CA GLY A 39 -1.33 12.67 6.22
C GLY A 39 -0.31 13.47 7.04
N PRO A 40 0.36 12.83 8.01
CA PRO A 40 1.34 13.50 8.84
C PRO A 40 2.41 14.20 7.98
N LYS A 41 2.71 15.47 8.28
CA LYS A 41 3.76 16.22 7.60
C LYS A 41 5.11 15.50 7.74
N PHE A 42 5.83 15.38 6.62
CA PHE A 42 7.17 14.81 6.55
C PHE A 42 8.17 15.86 6.08
N ASP A 43 9.02 16.33 6.98
CA ASP A 43 10.03 17.36 6.73
C ASP A 43 11.45 16.88 7.09
N ALA A 44 12.43 17.78 7.01
CA ALA A 44 13.82 17.48 7.33
C ALA A 44 14.01 16.99 8.78
N ALA A 45 13.22 17.48 9.74
CA ALA A 45 13.30 17.02 11.12
C ALA A 45 12.78 15.59 11.24
N ARG A 46 11.67 15.27 10.57
CA ARG A 46 11.15 13.90 10.53
C ARG A 46 12.07 12.93 9.80
N CYS A 47 12.72 13.39 8.73
CA CYS A 47 13.78 12.61 8.05
C CYS A 47 14.95 12.31 9.00
N ARG A 48 15.43 13.28 9.78
CA ARG A 48 16.46 12.99 10.79
C ARG A 48 15.95 12.04 11.88
N GLY A 49 14.67 12.15 12.24
CA GLY A 49 14.02 11.30 13.23
C GLY A 49 13.98 9.81 12.86
N ILE A 50 14.17 9.44 11.59
CA ILE A 50 14.28 8.04 11.18
C ILE A 50 15.71 7.47 11.33
N ALA A 51 16.65 8.19 11.94
CA ALA A 51 17.99 7.69 12.23
C ALA A 51 17.96 6.49 13.18
N ASP A 52 18.90 5.56 13.02
CA ASP A 52 19.17 4.54 14.04
C ASP A 52 20.35 5.00 14.88
N LEU A 53 20.16 5.12 16.20
CA LEU A 53 21.20 5.59 17.12
C LEU A 53 22.39 4.63 17.20
N SER A 54 22.23 3.38 16.79
CA SER A 54 23.31 2.40 16.67
C SER A 54 24.12 2.54 15.38
N SER A 55 23.61 3.28 14.38
CA SER A 55 24.26 3.49 13.09
C SER A 55 25.05 4.80 13.06
N LYS A 56 26.23 4.77 12.44
CA LYS A 56 27.00 5.98 12.13
C LYS A 56 26.42 6.74 10.94
N ALA A 57 25.70 6.06 10.05
CA ALA A 57 25.07 6.69 8.90
C ALA A 57 23.89 7.54 9.38
N GLN A 58 23.68 8.68 8.71
CA GLN A 58 22.57 9.59 9.00
C GLN A 58 21.61 9.67 7.80
N PRO A 59 20.30 9.82 8.03
CA PRO A 59 19.34 10.12 6.98
C PRO A 59 19.68 11.45 6.30
N MET A 60 19.54 11.51 4.98
CA MET A 60 19.76 12.71 4.19
C MET A 60 18.44 13.22 3.63
N PHE A 61 18.11 14.48 3.92
CA PHE A 61 16.97 15.18 3.36
C PHE A 61 17.45 16.17 2.29
N GLN A 62 16.85 16.13 1.12
CA GLN A 62 17.10 17.05 0.02
C GLN A 62 15.77 17.63 -0.44
N GLN A 63 15.69 18.95 -0.61
CA GLN A 63 14.51 19.63 -1.11
C GLN A 63 14.93 20.56 -2.25
N LYS A 64 14.15 20.54 -3.33
CA LYS A 64 14.31 21.41 -4.50
C LYS A 64 13.48 22.68 -4.33
N GLU A 65 13.82 23.70 -5.11
CA GLU A 65 13.09 24.98 -5.14
C GLU A 65 11.62 24.82 -5.53
N ASN A 66 11.30 23.85 -6.39
CA ASN A 66 9.93 23.55 -6.82
C ASN A 66 9.09 22.81 -5.75
N GLY A 67 9.63 22.59 -4.55
CA GLY A 67 8.93 21.95 -3.45
C GLY A 67 9.03 20.43 -3.42
N GLU A 68 9.57 19.79 -4.46
CA GLU A 68 9.92 18.37 -4.43
C GLU A 68 10.97 18.08 -3.37
N TRP A 69 10.89 16.93 -2.74
CA TRP A 69 11.85 16.52 -1.73
C TRP A 69 12.06 15.00 -1.69
N GLU A 70 13.22 14.61 -1.18
CA GLU A 70 13.60 13.23 -0.93
C GLU A 70 14.27 13.10 0.46
N CYS A 71 13.88 12.08 1.20
CA CYS A 71 14.60 11.56 2.36
C CYS A 71 15.18 10.20 2.00
N SER A 72 16.49 10.03 2.15
CA SER A 72 17.19 8.76 1.87
C SER A 72 18.02 8.31 3.07
N TYR A 73 18.07 7.00 3.31
CA TYR A 73 18.86 6.43 4.39
C TYR A 73 19.24 4.98 4.09
N LEU A 74 20.48 4.59 4.39
CA LEU A 74 20.92 3.20 4.36
C LEU A 74 21.33 2.79 5.78
N LEU A 75 20.74 1.70 6.25
CA LEU A 75 21.05 1.07 7.52
C LEU A 75 21.63 -0.32 7.26
N ASP A 76 22.85 -0.54 7.73
CA ASP A 76 23.49 -1.85 7.74
C ASP A 76 23.54 -2.36 9.17
N TYR A 77 23.25 -3.64 9.34
CA TYR A 77 23.31 -4.34 10.62
C TYR A 77 24.53 -5.26 10.61
N THR A 78 25.24 -5.30 11.74
CA THR A 78 26.37 -6.23 11.90
C THR A 78 25.83 -7.62 12.24
N GLU A 79 26.11 -8.58 11.37
CA GLU A 79 25.84 -10.01 11.58
C GLU A 79 27.02 -10.81 11.01
N THR A 80 27.28 -12.00 11.56
CA THR A 80 28.36 -12.86 11.07
C THR A 80 27.98 -13.49 9.73
N GLY A 81 28.79 -13.29 8.69
CA GLY A 81 28.66 -13.96 7.39
C GLY A 81 27.69 -13.33 6.38
N HIS A 82 26.74 -12.51 6.82
CA HIS A 82 25.88 -11.69 5.97
C HIS A 82 25.71 -10.30 6.57
N THR A 83 25.43 -9.29 5.75
CA THR A 83 25.13 -7.93 6.22
C THR A 83 23.66 -7.62 5.95
N PRO A 84 22.77 -7.86 6.93
CA PRO A 84 21.40 -7.43 6.81
C PRO A 84 21.35 -5.91 6.67
N SER A 85 20.44 -5.40 5.84
CA SER A 85 20.32 -3.97 5.62
C SER A 85 18.93 -3.53 5.22
N VAL A 86 18.64 -2.25 5.44
CA VAL A 86 17.47 -1.59 4.88
C VAL A 86 17.88 -0.28 4.22
N PHE A 87 17.63 -0.19 2.92
CA PHE A 87 17.66 1.08 2.19
C PHE A 87 16.27 1.70 2.24
N ILE A 88 16.21 3.00 2.50
CA ILE A 88 14.98 3.78 2.66
C ILE A 88 15.05 4.96 1.69
N GLN A 89 13.99 5.16 0.94
CA GLN A 89 13.77 6.34 0.11
C GLN A 89 12.32 6.76 0.25
N ILE A 90 12.09 8.01 0.63
CA ILE A 90 10.77 8.62 0.77
C ILE A 90 10.80 9.90 -0.04
N ARG A 91 9.80 10.12 -0.88
CA ARG A 91 9.72 11.26 -1.79
C ARG A 91 8.40 11.98 -1.62
N GLY A 92 8.42 13.28 -1.89
CA GLY A 92 7.23 14.10 -2.05
C GLY A 92 7.38 15.04 -3.25
N VAL A 93 6.24 15.34 -3.87
CA VAL A 93 6.14 16.32 -4.96
C VAL A 93 5.69 17.69 -4.46
N GLU A 94 5.27 17.77 -3.20
CA GLU A 94 4.85 18.99 -2.52
C GLU A 94 5.48 19.04 -1.12
N PRO A 95 5.77 20.23 -0.58
CA PRO A 95 6.38 20.37 0.74
C PRO A 95 5.60 19.62 1.82
N GLY A 96 6.29 18.74 2.57
CA GLY A 96 5.71 18.09 3.73
C GLY A 96 4.79 16.90 3.41
N ARG A 97 4.43 16.65 2.15
CA ARG A 97 3.53 15.56 1.76
C ARG A 97 4.28 14.51 0.95
N TRP A 98 4.32 13.28 1.47
CA TRP A 98 4.95 12.18 0.75
C TRP A 98 4.02 11.72 -0.38
N SER A 99 4.61 11.35 -1.52
CA SER A 99 3.95 10.81 -2.70
C SER A 99 4.35 9.37 -2.97
N SER A 100 5.57 8.99 -2.61
CA SER A 100 6.04 7.61 -2.72
C SER A 100 7.09 7.27 -1.68
N PHE A 101 7.19 5.98 -1.36
CA PHE A 101 8.32 5.44 -0.62
C PHE A 101 8.77 4.10 -1.20
N ARG A 102 10.04 3.77 -0.97
CA ARG A 102 10.64 2.47 -1.26
C ARG A 102 11.60 2.09 -0.16
N LEU A 103 11.38 0.93 0.42
CA LEU A 103 12.27 0.27 1.35
C LEU A 103 12.79 -1.01 0.68
N LYS A 104 14.11 -1.17 0.59
CA LYS A 104 14.73 -2.44 0.18
C LYS A 104 15.29 -3.13 1.40
N LEU A 105 14.73 -4.30 1.72
CA LEU A 105 15.14 -5.10 2.85
C LEU A 105 16.05 -6.22 2.35
N ASN A 106 17.23 -6.32 2.94
CA ASN A 106 18.14 -7.44 2.79
C ASN A 106 18.22 -8.15 4.15
N PHE A 107 17.62 -9.32 4.26
CA PHE A 107 17.56 -10.07 5.50
C PHE A 107 18.77 -11.00 5.67
N GLY A 108 19.21 -11.20 6.91
CA GLY A 108 20.12 -12.29 7.27
C GLY A 108 19.39 -13.39 8.04
N SER A 109 19.87 -13.67 9.25
CA SER A 109 19.25 -14.59 10.20
C SER A 109 17.77 -14.30 10.49
N ILE A 110 17.11 -15.28 11.12
CA ILE A 110 15.73 -15.15 11.62
C ILE A 110 15.60 -13.96 12.58
N LEU A 111 16.63 -13.71 13.41
CA LEU A 111 16.62 -12.60 14.35
C LEU A 111 16.69 -11.25 13.61
N SER A 112 17.59 -11.11 12.63
CA SER A 112 17.68 -9.87 11.86
C SER A 112 16.43 -9.64 11.01
N ARG A 113 15.74 -10.68 10.54
CA ARG A 113 14.42 -10.56 9.89
C ARG A 113 13.40 -9.84 10.75
N GLN A 114 13.28 -10.21 12.02
CA GLN A 114 12.33 -9.58 12.94
C GLN A 114 12.69 -8.12 13.20
N ALA A 115 13.97 -7.83 13.46
CA ALA A 115 14.45 -6.47 13.69
C ALA A 115 14.22 -5.57 12.47
N LEU A 116 14.60 -6.03 11.28
CA LEU A 116 14.42 -5.29 10.01
C LEU A 116 12.94 -5.12 9.66
N GLY A 117 12.13 -6.15 9.84
CA GLY A 117 10.68 -6.08 9.64
C GLY A 117 10.03 -5.04 10.55
N GLY A 118 10.35 -5.08 11.85
CA GLY A 118 9.90 -4.08 12.83
C GLY A 118 10.35 -2.66 12.48
N ARG A 119 11.63 -2.49 12.09
CA ARG A 119 12.16 -1.19 11.67
C ARG A 119 11.43 -0.63 10.46
N ALA A 120 11.30 -1.42 9.40
CA ALA A 120 10.59 -1.05 8.19
C ALA A 120 9.12 -0.68 8.48
N ALA A 121 8.45 -1.46 9.33
CA ALA A 121 7.08 -1.14 9.75
C ALA A 121 7.00 0.19 10.49
N SER A 122 7.91 0.48 11.43
CA SER A 122 7.92 1.77 12.14
C SER A 122 8.06 2.95 11.18
N ILE A 123 8.91 2.84 10.16
CA ILE A 123 9.09 3.88 9.13
C ILE A 123 7.80 4.06 8.36
N VAL A 124 7.16 2.98 7.93
CA VAL A 124 5.88 3.06 7.23
C VAL A 124 4.82 3.73 8.11
N TYR A 125 4.69 3.36 9.38
CA TYR A 125 3.75 4.00 10.31
C TYR A 125 4.04 5.50 10.49
N THR A 126 5.28 5.96 10.37
CA THR A 126 5.56 7.41 10.38
C THR A 126 4.92 8.16 9.20
N LEU A 127 4.62 7.46 8.10
CA LEU A 127 4.07 8.02 6.85
C LEU A 127 2.54 7.91 6.81
N ILE A 128 2.00 6.77 7.24
CA ILE A 128 0.58 6.44 7.06
C ILE A 128 -0.21 6.39 8.37
N GLY A 129 0.46 6.55 9.51
CA GLY A 129 -0.11 6.38 10.84
C GLY A 129 -0.39 4.91 11.18
N ASP A 130 -0.97 4.71 12.36
CA ASP A 130 -1.16 3.37 12.94
C ASP A 130 -2.48 2.72 12.48
N GLN A 131 -3.32 3.47 11.77
CA GLN A 131 -4.62 3.04 11.24
C GLN A 131 -4.46 2.29 9.91
N THR A 132 -3.46 1.42 9.82
CA THR A 132 -3.26 0.57 8.65
C THR A 132 -4.06 -0.72 8.82
N PRO A 133 -4.62 -1.28 7.73
CA PRO A 133 -5.27 -2.58 7.80
C PRO A 133 -4.31 -3.71 8.23
N LEU A 134 -3.00 -3.48 8.21
CA LEU A 134 -1.97 -4.38 8.74
C LEU A 134 -1.54 -3.97 10.14
N ARG A 135 -2.33 -4.35 11.16
CA ARG A 135 -1.93 -4.16 12.58
C ARG A 135 -0.57 -4.77 12.92
N GLU A 136 -0.12 -5.78 12.17
CA GLU A 136 1.14 -6.50 12.39
C GLU A 136 2.06 -6.45 11.16
N LEU A 137 2.22 -5.26 10.55
CA LEU A 137 3.09 -5.09 9.39
C LEU A 137 4.50 -5.64 9.64
N GLY A 138 5.09 -5.39 10.81
CA GLY A 138 6.45 -5.87 11.11
C GLY A 138 6.59 -7.39 11.06
N VAL A 139 5.63 -8.12 11.61
CA VAL A 139 5.57 -9.60 11.57
C VAL A 139 5.33 -10.07 10.13
N THR A 140 4.44 -9.39 9.42
CA THR A 140 4.12 -9.69 8.01
C THR A 140 5.36 -9.56 7.12
N LEU A 141 6.13 -8.47 7.28
CA LEU A 141 7.38 -8.23 6.55
C LEU A 141 8.43 -9.29 6.91
N ALA A 142 8.62 -9.58 8.20
CA ALA A 142 9.58 -10.60 8.64
C ALA A 142 9.25 -12.00 8.07
N GLY A 143 7.96 -12.29 7.88
CA GLY A 143 7.46 -13.53 7.29
C GLY A 143 7.75 -13.67 5.78
N GLY A 144 8.12 -12.58 5.09
CA GLY A 144 8.55 -12.63 3.69
C GLY A 144 7.47 -13.07 2.70
N ARG A 145 6.19 -12.93 3.05
CA ARG A 145 5.08 -13.24 2.13
C ARG A 145 4.71 -12.01 1.32
N ASP A 146 4.71 -12.16 0.01
CA ASP A 146 4.26 -11.13 -0.91
C ASP A 146 2.84 -10.66 -0.59
N PHE A 147 2.61 -9.35 -0.64
CA PHE A 147 1.26 -8.79 -0.54
C PHE A 147 1.14 -7.49 -1.32
N GLU A 148 -0.10 -7.12 -1.60
CA GLU A 148 -0.49 -5.83 -2.13
C GLU A 148 -1.75 -5.37 -1.43
N LEU A 149 -1.79 -4.10 -1.04
CA LEU A 149 -2.88 -3.49 -0.30
C LEU A 149 -3.23 -2.14 -0.89
N LEU A 150 -4.52 -1.90 -1.00
CA LEU A 150 -5.12 -0.63 -1.38
C LEU A 150 -5.98 -0.15 -0.23
N PHE A 151 -5.71 1.04 0.31
CA PHE A 151 -6.54 1.64 1.36
C PHE A 151 -6.35 3.16 1.37
N ASN A 152 -7.42 3.93 1.58
CA ASN A 152 -7.41 5.39 1.64
C ASN A 152 -6.66 6.06 0.45
N GLY A 153 -6.83 5.54 -0.77
CA GLY A 153 -6.13 6.05 -1.96
C GLY A 153 -4.63 5.72 -2.03
N MET A 154 -4.09 5.01 -1.04
CA MET A 154 -2.72 4.54 -1.01
C MET A 154 -2.62 3.11 -1.53
N SER A 155 -1.53 2.82 -2.24
CA SER A 155 -1.12 1.47 -2.61
C SER A 155 0.15 1.11 -1.86
N ILE A 156 0.20 -0.06 -1.23
CA ILE A 156 1.40 -0.63 -0.61
C ILE A 156 1.64 -2.02 -1.17
N LYS A 157 2.86 -2.28 -1.63
CA LYS A 157 3.28 -3.55 -2.23
C LYS A 157 4.53 -4.06 -1.53
N TYR A 158 4.53 -5.33 -1.18
CA TYR A 158 5.69 -6.03 -0.65
C TYR A 158 5.98 -7.25 -1.53
N LYS A 159 7.18 -7.30 -2.09
CA LYS A 159 7.57 -8.30 -3.08
C LYS A 159 9.00 -8.78 -2.89
N GLN A 160 9.22 -10.09 -3.00
CA GLN A 160 10.58 -10.65 -3.11
C GLN A 160 11.28 -10.11 -4.37
N GLU A 161 12.56 -9.75 -4.24
CA GLU A 161 13.40 -9.38 -5.39
C GLU A 161 13.83 -10.63 -6.15
N ARG A 162 13.21 -10.88 -7.31
CA ARG A 162 13.55 -12.01 -8.19
C ARG A 162 13.49 -13.34 -7.41
N PHE A 163 14.53 -14.15 -7.51
CA PHE A 163 14.66 -15.46 -6.86
C PHE A 163 15.47 -15.42 -5.55
N ASP A 164 15.81 -14.23 -5.03
CA ASP A 164 16.56 -14.09 -3.80
C ASP A 164 15.62 -14.02 -2.59
N LYS A 165 15.58 -15.09 -1.80
CA LYS A 165 14.73 -15.24 -0.60
C LYS A 165 15.12 -14.32 0.57
N THR A 166 16.22 -13.58 0.44
CA THR A 166 16.69 -12.63 1.44
C THR A 166 16.34 -11.18 1.09
N ARG A 167 16.01 -10.89 -0.16
CA ARG A 167 15.84 -9.53 -0.66
C ARG A 167 14.39 -9.23 -1.00
N PHE A 168 13.88 -8.11 -0.48
CA PHE A 168 12.50 -7.70 -0.68
C PHE A 168 12.39 -6.19 -0.93
N ASN A 169 11.45 -5.78 -1.78
CA ASN A 169 10.99 -4.40 -1.90
C ASN A 169 9.67 -4.23 -1.19
N LEU A 170 9.61 -3.26 -0.29
CA LEU A 170 8.37 -2.68 0.20
C LEU A 170 8.24 -1.29 -0.42
N SER A 171 7.17 -1.03 -1.14
CA SER A 171 6.93 0.26 -1.79
C SER A 171 5.53 0.72 -1.57
N GLY A 172 5.33 2.04 -1.46
CA GLY A 172 4.00 2.60 -1.45
C GLY A 172 3.91 3.90 -2.23
N THR A 173 2.70 4.19 -2.68
CA THR A 173 2.35 5.42 -3.38
C THR A 173 1.12 6.02 -2.72
N ASN A 174 1.17 7.32 -2.51
CA ASN A 174 0.05 8.15 -2.14
C ASN A 174 -0.30 8.98 -3.37
N ALA A 175 -1.28 8.53 -4.15
CA ALA A 175 -1.78 9.35 -5.22
C ALA A 175 -2.44 10.58 -4.57
N PRO A 176 -2.13 11.82 -5.01
CA PRO A 176 -3.07 12.90 -4.82
C PRO A 176 -4.41 12.43 -5.41
N ASN A 177 -5.53 12.72 -4.75
CA ASN A 177 -6.83 12.61 -5.42
C ASN A 177 -6.67 13.26 -6.81
N PRO A 178 -7.02 12.59 -7.92
CA PRO A 178 -7.04 13.25 -9.21
C PRO A 178 -7.93 14.48 -9.02
N THR A 179 -7.29 15.65 -9.04
CA THR A 179 -7.98 16.92 -8.91
C THR A 179 -9.11 16.89 -9.91
N LYS A 180 -10.34 17.17 -9.46
CA LYS A 180 -11.49 17.40 -10.34
C LYS A 180 -10.98 18.14 -11.57
N GLU A 181 -11.10 17.52 -12.74
CA GLU A 181 -11.02 18.26 -13.99
C GLU A 181 -12.05 19.39 -13.84
N THR A 182 -11.57 20.60 -13.59
CA THR A 182 -12.36 21.79 -13.82
C THR A 182 -12.53 21.85 -15.33
N THR A 183 -13.54 21.16 -15.83
CA THR A 183 -14.14 21.48 -17.12
C THR A 183 -14.85 22.82 -16.90
N GLU A 184 -14.10 23.92 -17.04
CA GLU A 184 -14.70 25.20 -17.38
C GLU A 184 -15.30 25.03 -18.79
N GLN A 185 -16.63 25.04 -18.86
CA GLN A 185 -17.41 25.34 -20.06
C GLN A 185 -17.72 26.83 -20.06
#